data_AF-A0A1R2BB91-F1
#
_entry.id   AF-A0A1R2BB91-F1
#
_cell.length_a   1.000
_cell.length_b   1.000
_cell.length_c   1.000
_cell.angle_alpha   90.00
_cell.angle_beta   90.00
_cell.angle_gamma   90.00
#
_symmetry.space_group_name_H-M   'P 1'
#
loop_
_entity.id
_entity.type
_entity.pdbx_description
1 polymer ?
#
loop_
_entity_poly.entity_id
_entity_poly.type
_entity_poly.pdbx_seq_one_letter_code
_entity_poly.pdbx_strand_id
1 'polypeptide(L)'
;MMDTFHLSVVKIEGIYDVSNSYCYIYLGSNILRVLTLECFDVQPIPIVKGILRFVIEDSHNSKVLASLSFASSIFKRIGYHWMPLFKENEQYLTEVPEEVSLPRILFDVHANILSPVQELTEESETAEEASDDMLDDLPHLKIKLMNMSIKISELEENLLTQKRIFDEEVEFVYVKNLEKIRLYEDKTRKLEENLKKSEEYCAWLVLEVEKGKEIVEDERKKKEIIENDTLKTVEIVKTRENSILAMLQQKDLEIFALNTKLRKSQEFGVSIEGGIECQSFKKKLGKKLEICNEIGFEVLRIRELTENKQENQNLGGKVLINRFEDMKISLGISKTDNLCAYNTGKNNGKAEESWQAVNIIIKEKEALSRKLFETESKISAFKLGTLEEIDNKVRKFLSKHKIDNFATICNELVYNIASKKVNVFLKNDVIYCKTGGGIKKFDYFIKSYCSQDIENFKKKQSNNVGESSHKRFYTSIEIDKISNSFAHKTFDNSIRAKSSKQKPKNSMSPTRRKDFSPTEMRKITTR
;
A
#
# COMPACT_ATOMS: atom_id res chain seq x y z
N MET A 1 45.32 -21.08 -0.75
CA MET A 1 44.01 -20.95 -0.07
C MET A 1 44.31 -20.88 1.42
N MET A 2 43.75 -19.94 2.18
CA MET A 2 44.11 -19.78 3.60
C MET A 2 43.44 -20.86 4.43
N ASP A 3 44.23 -21.66 5.16
CA ASP A 3 43.70 -22.79 5.93
C ASP A 3 43.08 -22.36 7.27
N THR A 4 43.56 -21.27 7.85
CA THR A 4 42.99 -20.62 9.06
C THR A 4 43.15 -19.10 8.96
N PHE A 5 42.18 -18.35 9.48
CA PHE A 5 42.22 -16.89 9.55
C PHE A 5 41.39 -16.38 10.74
N HIS A 6 41.61 -15.13 11.13
CA HIS A 6 40.79 -14.45 12.11
C HIS A 6 39.76 -13.58 11.42
N LEU A 7 38.51 -13.64 11.90
CA LEU A 7 37.39 -12.87 11.38
C LEU A 7 36.84 -11.97 12.47
N SER A 8 36.77 -10.67 12.19
CA SER A 8 36.13 -9.68 13.05
C SER A 8 34.94 -9.05 12.33
N VAL A 9 33.84 -8.83 13.07
CA VAL A 9 32.69 -8.06 12.58
C VAL A 9 32.92 -6.62 12.93
N VAL A 10 33.11 -5.76 11.93
CA VAL A 10 33.43 -4.34 12.15
C VAL A 10 32.16 -3.49 12.23
N LYS A 11 31.23 -3.72 11.30
CA LYS A 11 30.04 -2.87 11.15
C LYS A 11 28.89 -3.61 10.50
N ILE A 12 27.66 -3.27 10.87
CA ILE A 12 26.44 -3.72 10.20
C ILE A 12 25.61 -2.49 9.81
N GLU A 13 25.09 -2.47 8.58
CA GLU A 13 24.31 -1.36 8.03
C GLU A 13 22.99 -1.83 7.43
N GLY A 14 21.98 -0.96 7.45
CA GLY A 14 20.69 -1.18 6.77
C GLY A 14 19.68 -2.05 7.53
N ILE A 15 19.94 -2.34 8.80
CA ILE A 15 18.97 -2.95 9.72
C ILE A 15 18.34 -1.85 10.56
N TYR A 16 17.01 -1.75 10.51
CA TYR A 16 16.24 -0.84 11.34
C TYR A 16 16.14 -1.45 12.74
N ASP A 17 16.42 -0.66 13.78
CA ASP A 17 16.41 -1.05 15.21
C ASP A 17 17.59 -1.93 15.68
N VAL A 18 18.80 -1.36 15.60
CA VAL A 18 20.05 -1.99 16.05
C VAL A 18 20.14 -2.14 17.57
N SER A 19 19.46 -1.28 18.34
CA SER A 19 19.54 -1.22 19.81
C SER A 19 19.11 -2.52 20.50
N ASN A 20 18.21 -3.28 19.89
CA ASN A 20 17.63 -4.49 20.48
C ASN A 20 17.94 -5.75 19.67
N SER A 21 19.04 -5.76 18.92
CA SER A 21 19.35 -6.87 18.02
C SER A 21 20.61 -7.64 18.44
N TYR A 22 20.57 -8.96 18.34
CA TYR A 22 21.71 -9.86 18.54
C TYR A 22 22.16 -10.45 17.22
N CYS A 23 23.47 -10.56 17.02
CA CYS A 23 24.08 -11.27 15.89
C CYS A 23 24.70 -12.58 16.38
N TYR A 24 24.07 -13.68 16.01
CA TYR A 24 24.53 -15.05 16.26
C TYR A 24 25.44 -15.49 15.12
N ILE A 25 26.65 -15.93 15.48
CA ILE A 25 27.66 -16.42 14.55
C ILE A 25 27.80 -17.92 14.74
N TYR A 26 27.52 -18.69 13.70
CA TYR A 26 27.58 -20.14 13.66
C TYR A 26 28.72 -20.61 12.76
N LEU A 27 29.35 -21.73 13.13
CA LEU A 27 30.22 -22.52 12.27
C LEU A 27 29.64 -23.94 12.18
N GLY A 28 29.05 -24.28 11.04
CA GLY A 28 28.21 -25.46 10.89
C GLY A 28 26.95 -25.35 11.76
N SER A 29 26.76 -26.30 12.68
CA SER A 29 25.65 -26.32 13.65
C SER A 29 25.97 -25.66 14.99
N ASN A 30 27.23 -25.26 15.21
CA ASN A 30 27.70 -24.78 16.51
C ASN A 30 27.69 -23.26 16.56
N ILE A 31 27.17 -22.69 17.64
CA ILE A 31 27.27 -21.25 17.92
C ILE A 31 28.71 -20.97 18.35
N LEU A 32 29.41 -20.14 17.59
CA LEU A 32 30.75 -19.65 17.95
C LEU A 32 30.67 -18.46 18.89
N ARG A 33 29.78 -17.51 18.60
CA ARG A 33 29.68 -16.26 19.34
C ARG A 33 28.33 -15.59 19.16
N VAL A 34 27.95 -14.77 20.14
CA VAL A 34 26.80 -13.86 20.08
C VAL A 34 27.33 -12.45 20.28
N LEU A 35 26.96 -11.52 19.40
CA LEU A 35 27.33 -10.11 19.47
C LEU A 35 26.09 -9.25 19.70
N THR A 36 26.17 -8.27 20.59
CA THR A 36 25.18 -7.21 20.70
C THR A 36 25.49 -6.12 19.68
N LEU A 37 24.51 -5.70 18.88
CA LEU A 37 24.75 -4.68 17.85
C LEU A 37 24.97 -3.27 18.41
N GLU A 38 24.74 -3.07 19.71
CA GLU A 38 24.98 -1.80 20.42
C GLU A 38 26.47 -1.56 20.74
N CYS A 39 27.28 -2.62 20.84
CA CYS A 39 28.70 -2.53 21.21
C CYS A 39 29.56 -3.48 20.37
N PHE A 40 30.29 -2.93 19.39
CA PHE A 40 31.21 -3.68 18.53
C PHE A 40 32.65 -3.73 19.09
N ASP A 41 32.81 -4.11 20.36
CA ASP A 41 34.13 -4.52 20.87
C ASP A 41 34.41 -5.97 20.46
N VAL A 42 34.71 -6.15 19.17
CA VAL A 42 34.80 -7.50 18.59
C VAL A 42 36.23 -8.00 18.62
N GLN A 43 36.51 -8.86 19.61
CA GLN A 43 37.73 -9.69 19.56
C GLN A 43 37.70 -10.59 18.31
N PRO A 44 38.83 -10.78 17.61
CA PRO A 44 38.87 -11.61 16.41
C PRO A 44 38.47 -13.06 16.69
N ILE A 45 37.65 -13.64 15.82
CA ILE A 45 37.18 -15.03 15.95
C ILE A 45 38.08 -15.93 15.07
N PRO A 46 38.80 -16.92 15.61
CA PRO A 46 39.56 -17.86 14.80
C PRO A 46 38.60 -18.75 14.00
N ILE A 47 38.73 -18.73 12.69
CA ILE A 47 37.90 -19.50 11.76
C ILE A 47 38.71 -20.68 11.19
N VAL A 48 38.17 -21.88 11.41
CA VAL A 48 38.60 -23.12 10.74
C VAL A 48 37.73 -23.37 9.51
N LYS A 49 38.19 -24.20 8.56
CA LYS A 49 37.40 -24.59 7.38
C LYS A 49 35.99 -25.06 7.75
N GLY A 50 34.97 -24.43 7.18
CA GLY A 50 33.57 -24.76 7.42
C GLY A 50 32.59 -23.76 6.80
N ILE A 51 31.30 -23.93 7.11
CA ILE A 51 30.24 -23.00 6.70
C ILE A 51 30.00 -22.03 7.85
N LEU A 52 30.25 -20.74 7.60
CA LEU A 52 29.89 -19.67 8.51
C LEU A 52 28.46 -19.22 8.23
N ARG A 53 27.71 -18.99 9.30
CA ARG A 53 26.36 -18.43 9.22
C ARG A 53 26.20 -17.33 10.26
N PHE A 54 25.72 -16.18 9.79
CA PHE A 54 25.40 -15.01 10.60
C PHE A 54 23.89 -14.86 10.60
N VAL A 55 23.30 -14.79 11.79
CA VAL A 55 21.85 -14.60 11.97
C VAL A 55 21.65 -13.43 12.91
N ILE A 56 20.94 -12.41 12.43
CA ILE A 56 20.60 -11.24 13.22
C ILE A 56 19.15 -11.38 13.64
N GLU A 57 18.91 -11.44 14.95
CA GLU A 57 17.60 -11.61 15.54
C GLU A 57 17.26 -10.43 16.43
N ASP A 58 15.99 -10.04 16.40
CA ASP A 58 15.42 -9.07 17.33
C ASP A 58 15.20 -9.73 18.70
N SER A 59 15.72 -9.09 19.75
CA SER A 59 15.70 -9.59 21.13
C SER A 59 14.29 -9.74 21.69
N HIS A 60 13.33 -8.93 21.23
CA HIS A 60 11.99 -8.89 21.80
C HIS A 60 11.09 -10.00 21.29
N ASN A 61 11.22 -10.34 20.00
CA ASN A 61 10.31 -11.27 19.32
C ASN A 61 11.00 -12.51 18.73
N SER A 62 12.33 -12.62 18.89
CA SER A 62 13.16 -13.69 18.32
C SER A 62 12.98 -13.87 16.81
N LYS A 63 12.57 -12.81 16.11
CA LYS A 63 12.40 -12.81 14.66
C LYS A 63 13.75 -12.54 14.02
N VAL A 64 14.14 -13.43 13.11
CA VAL A 64 15.30 -13.22 12.25
C VAL A 64 15.04 -11.99 11.37
N LEU A 65 15.84 -10.95 11.57
CA LEU A 65 15.81 -9.71 10.79
C LEU A 65 16.60 -9.86 9.49
N ALA A 66 17.77 -10.50 9.58
CA ALA A 66 18.58 -10.82 8.42
C ALA A 66 19.53 -12.00 8.68
N SER A 67 19.93 -12.70 7.62
CA SER A 67 20.91 -13.78 7.70
C SER A 67 21.85 -13.81 6.51
N LEU A 68 23.02 -14.41 6.70
CA LEU A 68 24.02 -14.64 5.66
C LEU A 68 24.74 -15.95 5.96
N SER A 69 24.87 -16.83 4.97
CA SER A 69 25.67 -18.07 5.08
C SER A 69 26.70 -18.16 3.96
N PHE A 70 27.92 -18.61 4.24
CA PHE A 70 28.96 -18.82 3.23
C PHE A 70 30.04 -19.81 3.71
N ALA A 71 30.76 -20.43 2.77
CA ALA A 71 31.95 -21.22 3.11
C ALA A 71 33.12 -20.31 3.50
N SER A 72 33.89 -20.67 4.52
CA SER A 72 35.06 -19.90 4.97
C SER A 72 36.12 -19.70 3.87
N SER A 73 36.14 -20.55 2.84
CA SER A 73 37.01 -20.44 1.67
C SER A 73 36.61 -19.33 0.68
N ILE A 74 35.53 -18.59 0.94
CA ILE A 74 35.05 -17.51 0.05
C ILE A 74 36.04 -16.34 -0.04
N PHE A 75 36.80 -16.08 1.03
CA PHE A 75 37.76 -14.99 1.08
C PHE A 75 39.05 -15.38 0.34
N LYS A 76 39.33 -14.67 -0.76
CA LYS A 76 40.55 -14.85 -1.55
C LYS A 76 41.72 -13.99 -1.05
N ARG A 77 41.45 -12.96 -0.25
CA ARG A 77 42.41 -11.93 0.19
C ARG A 77 42.11 -11.48 1.63
N ILE A 78 43.16 -11.06 2.34
CA ILE A 78 43.10 -10.41 3.67
C ILE A 78 42.51 -9.00 3.51
N GLY A 79 41.87 -8.49 4.56
CA GLY A 79 41.39 -7.12 4.67
C GLY A 79 39.89 -7.02 4.84
N TYR A 80 39.34 -5.86 4.48
CA TYR A 80 37.94 -5.53 4.68
C TYR A 80 37.06 -6.03 3.53
N HIS A 81 35.97 -6.71 3.88
CA HIS A 81 35.02 -7.27 2.91
C HIS A 81 33.59 -6.91 3.30
N TRP A 82 32.86 -6.23 2.42
CA TRP A 82 31.43 -6.07 2.54
C TRP A 82 30.71 -7.33 2.07
N MET A 83 29.71 -7.77 2.83
CA MET A 83 28.86 -8.91 2.49
C MET A 83 27.39 -8.56 2.66
N PRO A 84 26.50 -9.03 1.76
CA PRO A 84 25.07 -8.75 1.86
C PRO A 84 24.45 -9.54 3.01
N LEU A 85 23.47 -8.94 3.67
CA LEU A 85 22.58 -9.59 4.60
C LEU A 85 21.21 -9.75 3.95
N PHE A 86 20.57 -10.89 4.13
CA PHE A 86 19.31 -11.20 3.47
C PHE A 86 18.16 -11.28 4.49
N LYS A 87 17.10 -10.51 4.25
CA LYS A 87 15.90 -10.47 5.11
C LYS A 87 15.01 -11.71 4.99
N GLU A 88 15.14 -12.44 3.89
CA GLU A 88 14.41 -13.68 3.61
C GLU A 88 15.35 -14.88 3.80
N ASN A 89 14.79 -16.04 4.15
CA ASN A 89 15.48 -17.26 4.61
C ASN A 89 16.87 -17.52 4.01
N GLU A 90 17.81 -17.89 4.89
CA GLU A 90 19.16 -18.45 4.67
C GLU A 90 19.64 -18.48 3.22
N GLN A 91 20.17 -17.36 2.72
CA GLN A 91 20.86 -17.36 1.45
C GLN A 91 22.33 -17.74 1.65
N TYR A 92 22.77 -18.72 0.86
CA TYR A 92 24.14 -19.20 0.81
C TYR A 92 24.91 -18.48 -0.29
N LEU A 93 25.98 -17.79 0.07
CA LEU A 93 26.83 -17.02 -0.83
C LEU A 93 28.04 -17.88 -1.24
N THR A 94 28.30 -17.94 -2.56
CA THR A 94 29.42 -18.72 -3.13
C THR A 94 30.67 -17.88 -3.38
N GLU A 95 30.52 -16.58 -3.62
CA GLU A 95 31.62 -15.66 -3.95
C GLU A 95 31.38 -14.29 -3.30
N VAL A 96 32.46 -13.56 -2.99
CA VAL A 96 32.39 -12.19 -2.46
C VAL A 96 31.90 -11.25 -3.57
N PRO A 97 30.74 -10.61 -3.43
CA PRO A 97 30.25 -9.66 -4.42
C PRO A 97 31.08 -8.37 -4.46
N GLU A 98 31.29 -7.81 -5.65
CA GLU A 98 31.99 -6.52 -5.82
C GLU A 98 31.16 -5.34 -5.31
N GLU A 99 29.83 -5.41 -5.48
CA GLU A 99 28.88 -4.40 -5.02
C GLU A 99 27.84 -5.01 -4.08
N VAL A 100 27.63 -4.34 -2.93
CA VAL A 100 26.76 -4.85 -1.86
C VAL A 100 25.69 -3.83 -1.48
N SER A 101 24.43 -4.21 -1.73
CA SER A 101 23.25 -3.44 -1.32
C SER A 101 22.96 -3.59 0.18
N LEU A 102 22.16 -2.68 0.73
CA LEU A 102 21.65 -2.80 2.12
C LEU A 102 20.56 -3.89 2.24
N PRO A 103 20.49 -4.63 3.36
CA PRO A 103 21.40 -4.58 4.52
C PRO A 103 22.71 -5.31 4.25
N ARG A 104 23.78 -4.92 4.95
CA ARG A 104 25.15 -5.46 4.73
C ARG A 104 25.98 -5.49 6.00
N ILE A 105 26.98 -6.35 6.02
CA ILE A 105 27.93 -6.55 7.13
C ILE A 105 29.37 -6.37 6.60
N LEU A 106 30.20 -5.66 7.36
CA LEU A 106 31.60 -5.45 7.09
C LEU A 106 32.42 -6.41 7.94
N PHE A 107 33.16 -7.29 7.27
CA PHE A 107 34.13 -8.16 7.89
C PHE A 107 35.53 -7.61 7.74
N ASP A 108 36.36 -7.85 8.74
CA ASP A 108 37.80 -7.68 8.68
C ASP A 108 38.46 -9.04 8.83
N VAL A 109 39.16 -9.47 7.77
CA VAL A 109 39.75 -10.79 7.64
C VAL A 109 41.26 -10.65 7.79
N HIS A 110 41.80 -11.13 8.90
CA HIS A 110 43.23 -11.15 9.17
C HIS A 110 43.80 -12.54 8.97
N ALA A 111 44.97 -12.64 8.35
CA ALA A 111 45.67 -13.92 8.39
C ALA A 111 46.03 -14.26 9.84
N ASN A 112 45.99 -15.56 10.16
CA ASN A 112 46.45 -16.07 11.43
C ASN A 112 47.99 -16.06 11.46
N ILE A 113 48.57 -14.86 11.43
CA ILE A 113 50.02 -14.63 11.50
C ILE A 113 50.35 -14.41 12.96
N LEU A 114 50.20 -15.46 13.76
CA LEU A 114 51.18 -15.66 14.80
C LEU A 114 52.38 -16.30 14.10
N SER A 115 53.23 -15.48 13.47
CA SER A 115 54.58 -15.96 13.18
C SER A 115 55.15 -16.39 14.53
N PRO A 116 55.69 -17.60 14.68
CA PRO A 116 56.49 -17.92 15.85
C PRO A 116 57.46 -16.75 16.01
N VAL A 117 57.39 -16.03 17.12
CA VAL A 117 58.43 -15.07 17.46
C VAL A 117 59.68 -15.93 17.54
N GLN A 118 60.47 -15.91 16.48
CA GLN A 118 61.77 -16.55 16.47
C GLN A 118 62.57 -15.69 17.42
N GLU A 119 62.67 -16.13 18.69
CA GLU A 119 63.56 -15.52 19.66
C GLU A 119 64.92 -15.44 18.99
N LEU A 120 65.33 -14.22 18.61
CA LEU A 120 66.62 -13.95 18.01
C LEU A 120 67.66 -14.25 19.08
N THR A 121 68.13 -15.49 19.13
CA THR A 121 69.39 -15.82 19.80
C THR A 121 70.50 -15.08 19.06
N GLU A 122 71.17 -14.22 19.80
CA GLU A 122 72.32 -13.39 19.44
C GLU A 122 73.48 -14.26 18.94
N GLU A 123 73.47 -14.71 17.68
CA GLU A 123 74.60 -15.41 17.07
C GLU A 123 74.85 -14.89 15.65
N SER A 124 75.56 -13.76 15.52
CA SER A 124 76.41 -13.50 14.35
C SER A 124 77.33 -12.29 14.59
N GLU A 125 78.31 -12.46 15.47
CA GLU A 125 79.55 -11.67 15.48
C GLU A 125 80.69 -12.64 15.18
N THR A 126 81.02 -12.85 13.91
CA THR A 126 82.20 -13.57 13.39
C THR A 126 82.07 -13.55 11.87
N ALA A 127 83.07 -13.33 11.04
CA ALA A 127 84.44 -12.86 11.16
C ALA A 127 84.84 -12.56 9.71
N GLU A 128 85.41 -11.40 9.41
CA GLU A 128 86.18 -11.22 8.17
C GLU A 128 87.42 -10.38 8.48
N GLU A 129 88.47 -11.09 8.91
CA GLU A 129 89.86 -10.66 8.71
C GLU A 129 90.18 -10.83 7.23
N ALA A 130 90.29 -9.72 6.50
CA ALA A 130 90.79 -9.70 5.13
C ALA A 130 92.27 -9.28 5.12
N SER A 131 93.07 -10.15 4.52
CA SER A 131 94.52 -10.09 4.31
C SER A 131 95.01 -8.87 3.54
N ASP A 132 96.14 -8.34 4.00
CA ASP A 132 96.87 -7.13 3.62
C ASP A 132 97.87 -7.36 2.46
N ASP A 133 97.37 -7.63 1.25
CA ASP A 133 98.26 -7.77 0.08
C ASP A 133 97.51 -7.48 -1.25
N MET A 134 97.26 -6.19 -1.57
CA MET A 134 96.90 -5.71 -2.92
C MET A 134 96.98 -4.17 -3.00
N LEU A 135 98.20 -3.64 -3.17
CA LEU A 135 98.47 -2.20 -3.24
C LEU A 135 98.46 -1.60 -4.67
N ASP A 136 98.34 -2.42 -5.72
CA ASP A 136 98.39 -1.96 -7.12
C ASP A 136 97.02 -1.60 -7.74
N ASP A 137 95.90 -1.83 -7.05
CA ASP A 137 94.54 -1.60 -7.59
C ASP A 137 93.90 -0.26 -7.14
N LEU A 138 94.68 0.58 -6.45
CA LEU A 138 94.24 1.86 -5.89
C LEU A 138 93.63 2.84 -6.94
N PRO A 139 94.15 2.96 -8.18
CA PRO A 139 93.56 3.83 -9.20
C PRO A 139 92.18 3.35 -9.66
N HIS A 140 91.99 2.02 -9.80
CA HIS A 140 90.71 1.42 -10.19
C HIS A 140 89.67 1.58 -9.09
N LEU A 141 90.07 1.42 -7.83
CA LEU A 141 89.21 1.65 -6.68
C LEU A 141 88.73 3.11 -6.61
N LYS A 142 89.62 4.08 -6.90
CA LYS A 142 89.27 5.50 -6.92
C LYS A 142 88.27 5.86 -8.02
N ILE A 143 88.43 5.30 -9.23
CA ILE A 143 87.47 5.47 -10.33
C ILE A 143 86.12 4.84 -9.98
N LYS A 144 86.13 3.62 -9.42
CA LYS A 144 84.90 2.94 -8.98
C LYS A 144 84.19 3.74 -7.89
N LEU A 145 84.92 4.28 -6.92
CA LEU A 145 84.38 5.15 -5.86
C LEU A 145 83.73 6.40 -6.45
N MET A 146 84.37 7.06 -7.42
CA MET A 146 83.81 8.23 -8.10
C MET A 146 82.53 7.88 -8.88
N ASN A 147 82.52 6.77 -9.61
CA ASN A 147 81.33 6.30 -10.32
C ASN A 147 80.17 5.95 -9.36
N MET A 148 80.48 5.31 -8.23
CA MET A 148 79.49 5.03 -7.19
C MET A 148 78.96 6.32 -6.58
N SER A 149 79.82 7.32 -6.33
CA SER A 149 79.40 8.63 -5.82
C SER A 149 78.47 9.35 -6.79
N ILE A 150 78.77 9.36 -8.10
CA ILE A 150 77.90 9.95 -9.13
C ILE A 150 76.55 9.26 -9.14
N LYS A 151 76.55 7.92 -9.14
CA LYS A 151 75.31 7.13 -9.13
C LYS A 151 74.47 7.33 -7.87
N ILE A 152 75.12 7.52 -6.71
CA ILE A 152 74.43 7.85 -5.45
C ILE A 152 73.75 9.22 -5.60
N SER A 153 74.46 10.24 -6.09
CA SER A 153 73.88 11.58 -6.30
C SER A 153 72.72 11.57 -7.30
N GLU A 154 72.83 10.82 -8.41
CA GLU A 154 71.71 10.65 -9.36
C GLU A 154 70.50 9.95 -8.72
N LEU A 155 70.71 8.93 -7.88
CA LEU A 155 69.64 8.25 -7.17
C LEU A 155 68.98 9.16 -6.12
N GLU A 156 69.75 9.98 -5.41
CA GLU A 156 69.24 10.97 -4.46
C GLU A 156 68.39 12.04 -5.16
N GLU A 157 68.81 12.55 -6.32
CA GLU A 157 68.04 13.50 -7.11
C GLU A 157 66.74 12.88 -7.64
N ASN A 158 66.80 11.63 -8.12
CA ASN A 158 65.61 10.88 -8.55
C ASN A 158 64.62 10.64 -7.39
N LEU A 159 65.11 10.31 -6.19
CA LEU A 159 64.25 10.18 -5.01
C LEU A 159 63.61 11.51 -4.61
N LEU A 160 64.37 12.61 -4.70
CA LEU A 160 63.86 13.94 -4.36
C LEU A 160 62.80 14.44 -5.35
N THR A 161 62.97 14.15 -6.64
CA THR A 161 61.97 14.46 -7.68
C THR A 161 60.73 13.59 -7.55
N GLN A 162 60.87 12.28 -7.30
CA GLN A 162 59.73 11.39 -7.01
C GLN A 162 58.94 11.86 -5.78
N LYS A 163 59.63 12.27 -4.71
CA LYS A 163 58.98 12.81 -3.52
C LYS A 163 58.17 14.08 -3.84
N ARG A 164 58.73 14.99 -4.63
CA ARG A 164 58.02 16.22 -5.05
C ARG A 164 56.77 15.91 -5.87
N ILE A 165 56.86 14.99 -6.84
CA ILE A 165 55.71 14.55 -7.64
C ILE A 165 54.63 13.94 -6.73
N PHE A 166 55.02 13.09 -5.79
CA PHE A 166 54.08 12.50 -4.84
C PHE A 166 53.40 13.55 -3.95
N ASP A 167 54.15 14.53 -3.43
CA ASP A 167 53.60 15.62 -2.62
C ASP A 167 52.59 16.47 -3.44
N GLU A 168 52.89 16.76 -4.71
CA GLU A 168 51.98 17.45 -5.65
C GLU A 168 50.71 16.64 -5.94
N GLU A 169 50.82 15.31 -6.12
CA GLU A 169 49.67 14.42 -6.31
C GLU A 169 48.77 14.37 -5.07
N VAL A 170 49.36 14.31 -3.87
CA VAL A 170 48.64 14.33 -2.60
C VAL A 170 47.90 15.66 -2.43
N GLU A 171 48.55 16.79 -2.71
CA GLU A 171 47.92 18.11 -2.66
C GLU A 171 46.77 18.24 -3.66
N PHE A 172 46.96 17.76 -4.89
CA PHE A 172 45.90 17.73 -5.91
C PHE A 172 44.68 16.91 -5.46
N VAL A 173 44.90 15.72 -4.91
CA VAL A 173 43.82 14.88 -4.38
C VAL A 173 43.11 15.56 -3.21
N TYR A 174 43.85 16.24 -2.32
CA TYR A 174 43.30 16.99 -1.20
C TYR A 174 42.40 18.14 -1.67
N VAL A 175 42.86 18.96 -2.62
CA VAL A 175 42.07 20.08 -3.20
C VAL A 175 40.79 19.56 -3.86
N LYS A 176 40.90 18.48 -4.67
CA LYS A 176 39.73 17.87 -5.31
C LYS A 176 38.72 17.31 -4.30
N ASN A 177 39.19 16.77 -3.17
CA ASN A 177 38.32 16.31 -2.10
C ASN A 177 37.63 17.47 -1.38
N LEU A 178 38.33 18.60 -1.14
CA LEU A 178 37.72 19.81 -0.58
C LEU A 178 36.62 20.38 -1.47
N GLU A 179 36.80 20.41 -2.79
CA GLU A 179 35.75 20.84 -3.73
C GLU A 179 34.51 19.93 -3.68
N LYS A 180 34.72 18.61 -3.60
CA LYS A 180 33.61 17.65 -3.42
C LYS A 180 32.87 17.91 -2.11
N ILE A 181 33.58 18.14 -1.01
CA ILE A 181 32.98 18.44 0.31
C ILE A 181 32.11 19.70 0.19
N ARG A 182 32.61 20.78 -0.39
CA ARG A 182 31.83 22.02 -0.61
C ARG A 182 30.58 21.78 -1.46
N LEU A 183 30.69 20.98 -2.52
CA LEU A 183 29.54 20.61 -3.36
C LEU A 183 28.48 19.83 -2.56
N TYR A 184 28.90 18.92 -1.67
CA TYR A 184 27.97 18.19 -0.81
C TYR A 184 27.34 19.09 0.24
N GLU A 185 28.10 20.00 0.86
CA GLU A 185 27.58 21.00 1.80
C GLU A 185 26.51 21.89 1.16
N ASP A 186 26.74 22.38 -0.07
CA ASP A 186 25.75 23.19 -0.80
C ASP A 186 24.49 22.39 -1.16
N LYS A 187 24.63 21.09 -1.48
CA LYS A 187 23.47 20.20 -1.71
C LYS A 187 22.69 19.97 -0.43
N THR A 188 23.36 19.74 0.69
CA THR A 188 22.73 19.58 2.01
C THR A 188 21.98 20.85 2.39
N ARG A 189 22.59 22.03 2.23
CA ARG A 189 21.95 23.33 2.51
C ARG A 189 20.67 23.54 1.67
N LYS A 190 20.71 23.22 0.37
CA LYS A 190 19.52 23.29 -0.50
C LYS A 190 18.42 22.32 -0.07
N LEU A 191 18.78 21.13 0.40
CA LEU A 191 17.81 20.16 0.93
C LEU A 191 17.19 20.65 2.24
N GLU A 192 17.98 21.23 3.14
CA GLU A 192 17.50 21.84 4.38
C GLU A 192 16.53 23.00 4.12
N GLU A 193 16.85 23.89 3.17
CA GLU A 193 15.95 24.98 2.77
C GLU A 193 14.61 24.46 2.20
N ASN A 194 14.66 23.40 1.39
CA ASN A 194 13.45 22.77 0.84
C ASN A 194 12.64 22.06 1.93
N LEU A 195 13.30 21.42 2.88
CA LEU A 195 12.65 20.79 4.04
C LEU A 195 11.90 21.86 4.85
N LYS A 196 12.57 22.97 5.17
CA LYS A 196 11.98 24.09 5.90
C LYS A 196 10.76 24.68 5.20
N LYS A 197 10.82 24.87 3.87
CA LYS A 197 9.65 25.31 3.07
C LYS A 197 8.49 24.30 3.14
N SER A 198 8.80 23.01 3.13
CA SER A 198 7.79 21.96 3.27
C SER A 198 7.15 21.97 4.66
N GLU A 199 7.94 22.18 5.72
CA GLU A 199 7.45 22.29 7.10
C GLU A 199 6.51 23.50 7.27
N GLU A 200 6.88 24.65 6.71
CA GLU A 200 6.05 25.85 6.69
C GLU A 200 4.72 25.61 5.95
N TYR A 201 4.76 24.91 4.81
CA TYR A 201 3.55 24.52 4.07
C TYR A 201 2.66 23.54 4.85
N CYS A 202 3.25 22.55 5.52
CA CYS A 202 2.52 21.62 6.37
C CYS A 202 1.86 22.35 7.56
N ALA A 203 2.56 23.28 8.20
CA ALA A 203 2.01 24.10 9.28
C ALA A 203 0.80 24.93 8.81
N TRP A 204 0.89 25.52 7.62
CA TRP A 204 -0.23 26.23 7.01
C TRP A 204 -1.44 25.33 6.75
N LEU A 205 -1.22 24.12 6.20
CA LEU A 205 -2.31 23.15 5.97
C LEU A 205 -2.98 22.70 7.28
N VAL A 206 -2.21 22.52 8.35
CA VAL A 206 -2.76 22.16 9.68
C VAL A 206 -3.70 23.25 10.19
N LEU A 207 -3.30 24.52 10.08
CA LEU A 207 -4.16 25.66 10.46
C LEU A 207 -5.45 25.72 9.63
N GLU A 208 -5.38 25.43 8.34
CA GLU A 208 -6.56 25.44 7.47
C GLU A 208 -7.52 24.28 7.77
N VAL A 209 -6.98 23.10 8.11
CA VAL A 209 -7.78 21.96 8.60
C VAL A 209 -8.47 22.28 9.92
N GLU A 210 -7.79 22.98 10.85
CA GLU A 210 -8.39 23.40 12.12
C GLU A 210 -9.55 24.36 11.91
N LYS A 211 -9.40 25.37 11.04
CA LYS A 211 -10.52 26.25 10.66
C LYS A 211 -11.67 25.48 10.02
N GLY A 212 -11.36 24.53 9.15
CA GLY A 212 -12.36 23.66 8.53
C GLY A 212 -13.15 22.84 9.56
N LYS A 213 -12.50 22.35 10.62
CA LYS A 213 -13.15 21.63 11.73
C LYS A 213 -14.13 22.53 12.50
N GLU A 214 -13.77 23.78 12.76
CA GLU A 214 -14.63 24.75 13.44
C GLU A 214 -15.93 24.99 12.64
N ILE A 215 -15.82 25.21 11.33
CA ILE A 215 -16.97 25.40 10.44
C ILE A 215 -17.88 24.16 10.44
N VAL A 216 -17.30 22.96 10.37
CA VAL A 216 -18.06 21.69 10.39
C VAL A 216 -18.81 21.51 11.71
N GLU A 217 -18.20 21.87 12.83
CA GLU A 217 -18.83 21.76 14.15
C GLU A 217 -19.99 22.77 14.31
N ASP A 218 -19.84 23.98 13.76
CA ASP A 218 -20.92 24.97 13.76
C ASP A 218 -22.11 24.55 12.88
N GLU A 219 -21.86 23.97 11.70
CA GLU A 219 -22.93 23.41 10.86
C GLU A 219 -23.60 22.20 11.53
N ARG A 220 -22.85 21.40 12.29
CA ARG A 220 -23.41 20.30 13.08
C ARG A 220 -24.38 20.80 14.14
N LYS A 221 -24.03 21.85 14.87
CA LYS A 221 -24.91 22.50 15.87
C LYS A 221 -26.17 23.07 15.23
N LYS A 222 -26.04 23.74 14.07
CA LYS A 222 -27.21 24.24 13.33
C LYS A 222 -28.15 23.12 12.90
N LYS A 223 -27.60 22.01 12.40
CA LYS A 223 -28.37 20.82 12.03
C LYS A 223 -29.14 20.26 13.22
N GLU A 224 -28.52 20.15 14.39
CA GLU A 224 -29.16 19.67 15.61
C GLU A 224 -30.31 20.58 16.08
N ILE A 225 -30.16 21.90 15.94
CA ILE A 225 -31.24 22.86 16.23
C ILE A 225 -32.44 22.63 15.28
N ILE A 226 -32.18 22.52 13.98
CA ILE A 226 -33.23 22.28 12.97
C ILE A 226 -33.91 20.93 13.23
N GLU A 227 -33.14 19.88 13.53
CA GLU A 227 -33.69 18.54 13.84
C GLU A 227 -34.62 18.59 15.06
N ASN A 228 -34.20 19.27 16.14
CA ASN A 228 -35.05 19.47 17.32
C ASN A 228 -36.32 20.26 17.02
N ASP A 229 -36.25 21.30 16.18
CA ASP A 229 -37.43 22.08 15.80
C ASP A 229 -38.37 21.29 14.87
N THR A 230 -37.83 20.45 13.98
CA THR A 230 -38.64 19.52 13.18
C THR A 230 -39.34 18.47 14.06
N LEU A 231 -38.68 17.94 15.10
CA LEU A 231 -39.31 17.02 16.04
C LEU A 231 -40.47 17.67 16.80
N LYS A 232 -40.28 18.92 17.29
CA LYS A 232 -41.36 19.68 17.95
C LYS A 232 -42.54 19.92 17.02
N THR A 233 -42.31 20.30 15.76
CA THR A 233 -43.40 20.51 14.79
C THR A 233 -44.14 19.21 14.47
N VAL A 234 -43.44 18.08 14.34
CA VAL A 234 -44.06 16.76 14.17
C VAL A 234 -44.95 16.42 15.37
N GLU A 235 -44.52 16.71 16.60
CA GLU A 235 -45.32 16.48 17.81
C GLU A 235 -46.57 17.37 17.86
N ILE A 236 -46.46 18.64 17.45
CA ILE A 236 -47.60 19.56 17.32
C ILE A 236 -48.60 19.07 16.25
N VAL A 237 -48.10 18.60 15.10
CA VAL A 237 -48.97 18.04 14.05
C VAL A 237 -49.68 16.78 14.55
N LYS A 238 -48.96 15.88 15.21
CA LYS A 238 -49.51 14.64 15.76
C LYS A 238 -50.58 14.89 16.83
N THR A 239 -50.36 15.86 17.72
CA THR A 239 -51.36 16.25 18.74
C THR A 239 -52.60 16.86 18.10
N ARG A 240 -52.43 17.70 17.06
CA ARG A 240 -53.55 18.24 16.28
C ARG A 240 -54.32 17.17 15.52
N GLU A 241 -53.63 16.22 14.88
CA GLU A 241 -54.24 15.10 14.17
C GLU A 241 -55.06 14.22 15.13
N ASN A 242 -54.51 13.89 16.30
CA ASN A 242 -55.22 13.16 17.34
C ASN A 242 -56.47 13.90 17.84
N SER A 243 -56.40 15.23 17.98
CA SER A 243 -57.54 16.07 18.34
C SER A 243 -58.65 16.03 17.27
N ILE A 244 -58.29 16.12 15.99
CA ILE A 244 -59.23 16.00 14.87
C ILE A 244 -59.89 14.62 14.86
N LEU A 245 -59.10 13.55 15.06
CA LEU A 245 -59.62 12.19 15.12
C LEU A 245 -60.63 12.00 16.25
N ALA A 246 -60.36 12.56 17.43
CA ALA A 246 -61.29 12.54 18.56
C ALA A 246 -62.60 13.29 18.25
N MET A 247 -62.52 14.46 17.58
CA MET A 247 -63.72 15.19 17.14
C MET A 247 -64.55 14.41 16.12
N LEU A 248 -63.91 13.72 15.18
CA LEU A 248 -64.59 12.87 14.19
C LEU A 248 -65.32 11.70 14.87
N GLN A 249 -64.66 11.00 15.80
CA GLN A 249 -65.28 9.93 16.58
C GLN A 249 -66.49 10.42 17.39
N GLN A 250 -66.41 11.62 17.97
CA GLN A 250 -67.54 12.23 18.67
C GLN A 250 -68.72 12.53 17.73
N LYS A 251 -68.44 13.02 16.52
CA LYS A 251 -69.46 13.29 15.50
C LYS A 251 -70.13 12.02 14.98
N ASP A 252 -69.38 10.95 14.81
CA ASP A 252 -69.93 9.63 14.44
C ASP A 252 -70.92 9.10 15.49
N LEU A 253 -70.61 9.28 16.78
CA LEU A 253 -71.52 8.94 17.88
C LEU A 253 -72.80 9.79 17.88
N GLU A 254 -72.68 11.08 17.59
CA GLU A 254 -73.83 12.00 17.48
C GLU A 254 -74.74 11.60 16.30
N ILE A 255 -74.16 11.31 15.14
CA ILE A 255 -74.88 10.82 13.95
C ILE A 255 -75.58 9.50 14.27
N PHE A 256 -74.89 8.56 14.93
CA PHE A 256 -75.46 7.29 15.36
C PHE A 256 -76.67 7.50 16.30
N ALA A 257 -76.55 8.39 17.28
CA ALA A 257 -77.64 8.72 18.20
C ALA A 257 -78.85 9.34 17.48
N LEU A 258 -78.63 10.25 16.53
CA LEU A 258 -79.68 10.85 15.71
C LEU A 258 -80.38 9.82 14.83
N ASN A 259 -79.63 8.95 14.14
CA ASN A 259 -80.19 7.87 13.33
C ASN A 259 -81.02 6.89 14.16
N THR A 260 -80.59 6.60 15.38
CA THR A 260 -81.33 5.75 16.33
C THR A 260 -82.64 6.40 16.75
N LYS A 261 -82.66 7.72 17.01
CA LYS A 261 -83.89 8.48 17.29
C LYS A 261 -84.84 8.48 16.09
N LEU A 262 -84.32 8.70 14.88
CA LEU A 262 -85.10 8.71 13.64
C LEU A 262 -85.80 7.36 13.39
N ARG A 263 -85.10 6.24 13.59
CA ARG A 263 -85.70 4.90 13.50
C ARG A 263 -86.85 4.71 14.48
N LYS A 264 -86.68 5.11 15.74
CA LYS A 264 -87.76 5.04 16.74
C LYS A 264 -88.97 5.86 16.30
N SER A 265 -88.79 7.08 15.77
CA SER A 265 -89.91 7.88 15.27
C SER A 265 -90.62 7.27 14.05
N GLN A 266 -89.91 6.54 13.17
CA GLN A 266 -90.53 5.83 12.05
C GLN A 266 -91.36 4.61 12.51
N GLU A 267 -90.92 3.89 13.55
CA GLU A 267 -91.67 2.74 14.10
C GLU A 267 -93.01 3.18 14.71
N PHE A 268 -93.12 4.38 15.28
CA PHE A 268 -94.39 4.93 15.76
C PHE A 268 -95.32 5.43 14.64
N GLY A 269 -94.79 5.71 13.44
CA GLY A 269 -95.57 6.17 12.28
C GLY A 269 -96.36 5.07 11.56
N VAL A 270 -96.05 3.79 11.80
CA VAL A 270 -96.70 2.65 11.11
C VAL A 270 -97.91 2.10 11.90
N SER A 271 -98.25 2.69 13.05
CA SER A 271 -99.34 2.20 13.91
C SER A 271 -100.65 2.99 13.81
N ILE A 272 -100.73 4.03 12.97
CA ILE A 272 -101.93 4.87 12.80
C ILE A 272 -102.23 5.01 11.30
N GLU A 273 -102.56 3.89 10.65
CA GLU A 273 -103.35 3.93 9.40
C GLU A 273 -104.18 2.64 9.26
N GLY A 274 -104.87 2.30 10.35
CA GLY A 274 -106.13 1.58 10.26
C GLY A 274 -107.24 2.60 9.96
N GLY A 275 -107.47 2.87 8.68
CA GLY A 275 -108.75 3.36 8.18
C GLY A 275 -108.92 4.87 8.06
N ILE A 276 -108.33 5.49 7.04
CA ILE A 276 -109.03 6.50 6.22
C ILE A 276 -108.72 6.20 4.76
N GLU A 277 -109.69 5.59 4.09
CA GLU A 277 -109.76 5.41 2.65
C GLU A 277 -109.97 6.79 2.00
N CYS A 278 -108.89 7.51 1.71
CA CYS A 278 -108.95 8.72 0.89
C CYS A 278 -108.79 8.32 -0.58
N GLN A 279 -109.91 7.86 -1.16
CA GLN A 279 -110.08 7.79 -2.60
C GLN A 279 -109.80 9.16 -3.24
N SER A 280 -109.18 9.10 -4.42
CA SER A 280 -109.27 10.11 -5.48
C SER A 280 -108.45 11.41 -5.37
N PHE A 281 -107.12 11.33 -5.45
CA PHE A 281 -106.32 12.40 -6.08
C PHE A 281 -105.10 11.85 -6.84
N LYS A 282 -105.33 10.96 -7.82
CA LYS A 282 -104.37 10.68 -8.90
C LYS A 282 -104.78 11.39 -10.18
N LYS A 283 -104.55 12.71 -10.22
CA LYS A 283 -104.37 13.45 -11.48
C LYS A 283 -103.52 14.69 -11.20
N LYS A 284 -102.39 14.77 -11.92
CA LYS A 284 -101.43 15.88 -12.00
C LYS A 284 -100.41 16.02 -10.85
N LEU A 285 -99.45 15.09 -10.81
CA LEU A 285 -98.08 15.42 -10.37
C LEU A 285 -97.04 14.85 -11.35
N GLY A 286 -97.33 14.94 -12.65
CA GLY A 286 -96.43 14.52 -13.74
C GLY A 286 -95.71 15.67 -14.45
N LYS A 287 -95.68 16.89 -13.91
CA LYS A 287 -95.09 18.07 -14.60
C LYS A 287 -94.44 19.12 -13.68
N LYS A 288 -93.94 18.74 -12.50
CA LYS A 288 -93.17 19.65 -11.62
C LYS A 288 -91.94 19.01 -10.97
N LEU A 289 -91.37 17.99 -11.61
CA LEU A 289 -90.10 17.38 -11.20
C LEU A 289 -89.05 17.51 -12.33
N GLU A 290 -89.08 18.67 -13.00
CA GLU A 290 -88.11 19.08 -14.01
C GLU A 290 -87.54 20.48 -13.71
N ILE A 291 -87.71 20.99 -12.47
CA ILE A 291 -87.19 22.30 -12.02
C ILE A 291 -86.52 22.16 -10.65
N CYS A 292 -85.67 21.14 -10.47
CA CYS A 292 -84.70 21.03 -9.37
C CYS A 292 -83.41 20.30 -9.81
N ASN A 293 -83.08 20.34 -11.11
CA ASN A 293 -81.76 19.93 -11.65
C ASN A 293 -80.85 21.13 -11.92
N GLU A 294 -81.20 22.32 -11.44
CA GLU A 294 -80.42 23.55 -11.59
C GLU A 294 -80.30 24.28 -10.24
N ILE A 295 -79.75 23.60 -9.25
CA ILE A 295 -79.08 24.28 -8.13
C ILE A 295 -77.70 23.65 -8.03
N GLY A 296 -76.70 24.45 -8.39
CA GLY A 296 -75.34 24.02 -8.67
C GLY A 296 -74.70 23.23 -7.54
N PHE A 297 -74.27 22.02 -7.87
CA PHE A 297 -73.09 21.45 -7.24
C PHE A 297 -71.86 22.13 -7.82
N GLU A 298 -71.52 23.28 -7.24
CA GLU A 298 -70.20 23.86 -7.34
C GLU A 298 -69.24 22.91 -6.60
N VAL A 299 -68.73 21.94 -7.36
CA VAL A 299 -67.61 21.11 -6.93
C VAL A 299 -66.44 22.05 -6.69
N LEU A 300 -66.20 22.35 -5.41
CA LEU A 300 -64.96 22.91 -4.89
C LEU A 300 -63.81 21.98 -5.27
N ARG A 301 -63.32 22.15 -6.50
CA ARG A 301 -61.97 21.78 -6.89
C ARG A 301 -61.06 22.74 -6.14
N ILE A 302 -60.51 22.27 -5.03
CA ILE A 302 -59.40 22.94 -4.35
C ILE A 302 -58.28 23.04 -5.38
N ARG A 303 -58.13 24.25 -5.90
CA ARG A 303 -57.02 24.72 -6.71
C ARG A 303 -55.86 24.87 -5.74
N GLU A 304 -54.88 23.97 -5.82
CA GLU A 304 -53.56 24.23 -5.27
C GLU A 304 -53.02 25.50 -5.93
N LEU A 305 -52.78 26.50 -5.09
CA LEU A 305 -52.35 27.82 -5.46
C LEU A 305 -51.25 28.23 -4.49
N THR A 306 -50.03 27.77 -4.75
CA THR A 306 -48.82 28.47 -4.36
C THR A 306 -47.78 28.25 -5.44
N GLU A 307 -47.83 29.06 -6.49
CA GLU A 307 -46.63 29.50 -7.21
C GLU A 307 -47.01 30.70 -8.08
N ASN A 308 -46.81 31.88 -7.51
CA ASN A 308 -46.78 33.13 -8.24
C ASN A 308 -45.61 33.93 -7.66
N LYS A 309 -44.53 34.04 -8.43
CA LYS A 309 -43.68 35.23 -8.49
C LYS A 309 -42.92 35.26 -9.82
N GLN A 310 -43.58 35.94 -10.76
CA GLN A 310 -43.04 36.96 -11.67
C GLN A 310 -41.87 36.60 -12.59
N GLU A 311 -42.24 36.48 -13.86
CA GLU A 311 -41.47 36.90 -15.02
C GLU A 311 -40.90 38.31 -14.88
N ASN A 312 -39.67 38.49 -15.34
CA ASN A 312 -39.31 39.62 -16.18
C ASN A 312 -38.53 39.08 -17.38
N GLN A 313 -39.18 39.10 -18.55
CA GLN A 313 -38.56 38.98 -19.85
C GLN A 313 -37.82 40.28 -20.17
N ASN A 314 -36.66 40.24 -20.84
CA ASN A 314 -36.51 40.88 -22.15
C ASN A 314 -35.12 40.77 -22.81
N LEU A 315 -35.18 40.57 -24.14
CA LEU A 315 -34.17 40.75 -25.22
C LEU A 315 -32.87 39.92 -25.12
N GLY A 316 -32.41 39.18 -26.13
CA GLY A 316 -32.70 39.17 -27.57
C GLY A 316 -31.36 39.21 -28.34
N GLY A 317 -31.14 38.31 -29.32
CA GLY A 317 -30.13 38.53 -30.38
C GLY A 317 -29.04 37.46 -30.59
N LYS A 318 -29.41 36.40 -31.32
CA LYS A 318 -28.75 35.90 -32.55
C LYS A 318 -27.33 36.41 -32.95
N VAL A 319 -26.49 35.45 -33.42
CA VAL A 319 -25.72 35.44 -34.71
C VAL A 319 -24.17 35.48 -34.68
N LEU A 320 -23.57 34.46 -35.35
CA LEU A 320 -22.26 34.33 -36.08
C LEU A 320 -20.95 34.26 -35.28
N ILE A 321 -20.19 33.15 -35.32
CA ILE A 321 -19.22 32.63 -36.34
C ILE A 321 -17.78 33.15 -36.17
N ASN A 322 -16.82 32.20 -36.33
CA ASN A 322 -15.35 32.27 -36.51
C ASN A 322 -14.49 32.17 -35.23
N ARG A 323 -13.72 31.09 -35.04
CA ARG A 323 -12.41 30.71 -35.67
C ARG A 323 -11.27 31.64 -35.24
N PHE A 324 -10.31 31.09 -34.48
CA PHE A 324 -8.84 31.25 -34.55
C PHE A 324 -8.28 30.32 -33.44
N GLU A 325 -7.74 29.15 -33.77
CA GLU A 325 -6.34 28.88 -34.14
C GLU A 325 -5.30 29.43 -33.14
N ASP A 326 -4.54 28.48 -32.59
CA ASP A 326 -3.15 28.55 -32.15
C ASP A 326 -2.66 29.70 -31.27
N MET A 327 -2.38 29.37 -30.00
CA MET A 327 -1.32 30.06 -29.26
C MET A 327 -0.55 29.12 -28.32
N LYS A 328 0.49 28.50 -28.92
CA LYS A 328 1.88 28.45 -28.43
C LYS A 328 2.08 28.88 -26.98
N ILE A 329 2.32 27.89 -26.12
CA ILE A 329 2.90 28.07 -24.78
C ILE A 329 4.38 28.43 -24.97
N SER A 330 4.72 29.70 -24.84
CA SER A 330 6.07 30.15 -24.50
C SER A 330 6.03 31.57 -23.93
N LEU A 331 6.96 31.86 -23.02
CA LEU A 331 7.13 33.05 -22.15
C LEU A 331 6.26 33.01 -20.89
N GLY A 332 6.80 32.94 -19.67
CA GLY A 332 8.07 33.48 -19.18
C GLY A 332 7.90 34.97 -18.87
N ILE A 333 8.39 35.41 -17.71
CA ILE A 333 8.19 36.73 -17.05
C ILE A 333 6.97 36.70 -16.12
N SER A 334 6.97 37.20 -14.88
CA SER A 334 7.97 37.59 -13.88
C SER A 334 7.16 38.10 -12.69
N LYS A 335 7.76 38.12 -11.49
CA LYS A 335 7.48 39.07 -10.40
C LYS A 335 6.04 39.58 -10.25
N THR A 336 5.35 39.01 -9.27
CA THR A 336 4.47 39.77 -8.37
C THR A 336 4.75 39.27 -6.94
N ASP A 337 5.84 39.74 -6.35
CA ASP A 337 5.72 40.55 -5.13
C ASP A 337 4.47 41.45 -5.14
N ASN A 338 3.73 41.38 -4.03
CA ASN A 338 2.53 42.14 -3.66
C ASN A 338 1.19 41.67 -4.28
N LEU A 339 0.39 40.98 -3.45
CA LEU A 339 -1.10 40.90 -3.38
C LEU A 339 -1.40 39.57 -2.63
N CYS A 340 -2.04 39.46 -1.47
CA CYS A 340 -2.91 40.35 -0.71
C CYS A 340 -2.73 40.05 0.79
N ALA A 341 -2.36 41.08 1.57
CA ALA A 341 -2.79 41.16 2.95
C ALA A 341 -4.30 41.41 2.95
N TYR A 342 -5.11 40.39 3.22
CA TYR A 342 -6.51 40.60 3.54
C TYR A 342 -6.60 41.14 4.96
N ASN A 343 -6.61 42.47 5.05
CA ASN A 343 -7.10 43.20 6.20
C ASN A 343 -8.54 42.74 6.47
N THR A 344 -8.75 42.04 7.58
CA THR A 344 -10.05 41.78 8.19
C THR A 344 -10.58 43.08 8.81
N GLY A 345 -10.89 44.05 7.96
CA GLY A 345 -11.67 45.22 8.32
C GLY A 345 -13.15 44.87 8.27
N LYS A 346 -13.83 44.98 9.42
CA LYS A 346 -15.29 44.88 9.57
C LYS A 346 -16.02 45.67 8.49
N ASN A 347 -16.48 44.99 7.44
CA ASN A 347 -17.38 45.55 6.43
C ASN A 347 -18.58 44.62 6.28
N ASN A 348 -19.71 45.06 6.84
CA ASN A 348 -21.02 44.39 6.80
C ASN A 348 -21.69 44.48 5.40
N GLY A 349 -20.99 44.06 4.34
CA GLY A 349 -21.52 44.22 2.98
C GLY A 349 -20.83 43.39 1.89
N LYS A 350 -20.32 42.19 2.20
CA LYS A 350 -19.53 41.39 1.23
C LYS A 350 -19.96 39.91 1.14
N ALA A 351 -21.25 39.61 1.29
CA ALA A 351 -21.74 38.25 1.08
C ALA A 351 -21.47 37.79 -0.38
N GLU A 352 -21.54 38.71 -1.35
CA GLU A 352 -21.48 38.38 -2.78
C GLU A 352 -20.06 38.06 -3.29
N GLU A 353 -19.03 38.73 -2.74
CA GLU A 353 -17.62 38.42 -3.05
C GLU A 353 -17.18 37.06 -2.47
N SER A 354 -17.75 36.66 -1.32
CA SER A 354 -17.46 35.36 -0.69
C SER A 354 -17.97 34.19 -1.53
N TRP A 355 -19.15 34.31 -2.12
CA TRP A 355 -19.71 33.28 -3.02
C TRP A 355 -18.88 33.07 -4.29
N GLN A 356 -18.24 34.13 -4.81
CA GLN A 356 -17.37 34.01 -5.98
C GLN A 356 -16.10 33.21 -5.65
N ALA A 357 -15.50 33.43 -4.47
CA ALA A 357 -14.34 32.66 -4.02
C ALA A 357 -14.68 31.18 -3.81
N VAL A 358 -15.82 30.87 -3.20
CA VAL A 358 -16.29 29.49 -3.01
C VAL A 358 -16.51 28.80 -4.36
N ASN A 359 -17.10 29.48 -5.33
CA ASN A 359 -17.30 28.92 -6.67
C ASN A 359 -15.98 28.64 -7.41
N ILE A 360 -14.94 29.46 -7.20
CA ILE A 360 -13.61 29.21 -7.75
C ILE A 360 -13.01 27.95 -7.13
N ILE A 361 -13.09 27.81 -5.79
CA ILE A 361 -12.57 26.65 -5.06
C ILE A 361 -13.30 25.37 -5.47
N ILE A 362 -14.63 25.42 -5.63
CA ILE A 362 -15.42 24.26 -6.10
C ILE A 362 -14.98 23.84 -7.50
N LYS A 363 -14.82 24.80 -8.43
CA LYS A 363 -14.34 24.51 -9.79
C LYS A 363 -12.93 23.92 -9.79
N GLU A 364 -12.04 24.40 -8.93
CA GLU A 364 -10.68 23.88 -8.82
C GLU A 364 -10.66 22.46 -8.22
N LYS A 365 -11.46 22.20 -7.18
CA LYS A 365 -11.66 20.86 -6.61
C LYS A 365 -12.19 19.87 -7.65
N GLU A 366 -13.18 20.27 -8.44
CA GLU A 366 -13.71 19.45 -9.53
C GLU A 366 -12.67 19.20 -10.64
N ALA A 367 -11.83 20.18 -10.95
CA ALA A 367 -10.75 20.03 -11.92
C ALA A 367 -9.67 19.05 -11.42
N LEU A 368 -9.29 19.13 -10.15
CA LEU A 368 -8.35 18.19 -9.53
C LEU A 368 -8.92 16.77 -9.44
N SER A 369 -10.20 16.65 -9.07
CA SER A 369 -10.88 15.34 -9.02
C SER A 369 -10.95 14.68 -10.39
N ARG A 370 -11.21 15.46 -11.45
CA ARG A 370 -11.14 14.97 -12.84
C ARG A 370 -9.73 14.53 -13.23
N LYS A 371 -8.69 15.30 -12.89
CA LYS A 371 -7.29 14.90 -13.15
C LYS A 371 -6.92 13.60 -12.43
N LEU A 372 -7.34 13.42 -11.18
CA LEU A 372 -7.09 12.21 -10.40
C LEU A 372 -7.79 10.99 -11.04
N PHE A 373 -9.04 11.15 -11.45
CA PHE A 373 -9.78 10.10 -12.15
C PHE A 373 -9.14 9.74 -13.51
N GLU A 374 -8.67 10.73 -14.27
CA GLU A 374 -7.96 10.50 -15.54
C GLU A 374 -6.63 9.77 -15.34
N THR A 375 -5.87 10.08 -14.29
CA THR A 375 -4.61 9.37 -14.01
C THR A 375 -4.86 7.95 -13.53
N GLU A 376 -5.86 7.72 -12.70
CA GLU A 376 -6.28 6.38 -12.26
C GLU A 376 -6.75 5.52 -13.45
N SER A 377 -7.51 6.12 -14.36
CA SER A 377 -7.94 5.48 -15.61
C SER A 377 -6.75 5.13 -16.52
N LYS A 378 -5.76 6.05 -16.66
CA LYS A 378 -4.52 5.79 -17.41
C LYS A 378 -3.67 4.69 -16.79
N ILE A 379 -3.55 4.65 -15.46
CA ILE A 379 -2.81 3.60 -14.74
C ILE A 379 -3.51 2.25 -14.91
N SER A 380 -4.84 2.23 -14.83
CA SER A 380 -5.64 1.01 -15.01
C SER A 380 -5.53 0.48 -16.45
N ALA A 381 -5.59 1.36 -17.45
CA ALA A 381 -5.38 1.00 -18.85
C ALA A 381 -3.97 0.44 -19.11
N PHE A 382 -2.94 1.04 -18.48
CA PHE A 382 -1.57 0.54 -18.58
C PHE A 382 -1.39 -0.84 -17.93
N LYS A 383 -1.99 -1.06 -16.75
CA LYS A 383 -2.00 -2.38 -16.09
C LYS A 383 -2.69 -3.43 -16.96
N LEU A 384 -3.84 -3.10 -17.55
CA LEU A 384 -4.58 -4.05 -18.39
C LEU A 384 -3.79 -4.44 -19.65
N GLY A 385 -3.18 -3.46 -20.33
CA GLY A 385 -2.38 -3.70 -21.53
C GLY A 385 -1.14 -4.55 -21.27
N THR A 386 -0.45 -4.30 -20.14
CA THR A 386 0.72 -5.12 -19.75
C THR A 386 0.34 -6.55 -19.35
N LEU A 387 -0.81 -6.74 -18.69
CA LEU A 387 -1.37 -8.07 -18.37
C LEU A 387 -1.68 -8.86 -19.65
N GLU A 388 -2.39 -8.24 -20.61
CA GLU A 388 -2.73 -8.88 -21.88
C GLU A 388 -1.48 -9.23 -22.71
N GLU A 389 -0.45 -8.38 -22.68
CA GLU A 389 0.83 -8.65 -23.33
C GLU A 389 1.54 -9.88 -22.73
N ILE A 390 1.53 -10.01 -21.41
CA ILE A 390 2.08 -11.18 -20.70
C ILE A 390 1.31 -12.44 -21.09
N ASP A 391 -0.02 -12.40 -21.06
CA ASP A 391 -0.88 -13.52 -21.44
C ASP A 391 -0.62 -14.00 -22.86
N ASN A 392 -0.53 -13.05 -23.82
CA ASN A 392 -0.25 -13.35 -25.21
C ASN A 392 1.14 -13.98 -25.39
N LYS A 393 2.15 -13.52 -24.66
CA LYS A 393 3.49 -14.09 -24.71
C LYS A 393 3.58 -15.48 -24.07
N VAL A 394 2.91 -15.69 -22.93
CA VAL A 394 2.83 -17.02 -22.30
C VAL A 394 2.12 -17.99 -23.23
N ARG A 395 0.97 -17.61 -23.80
CA ARG A 395 0.23 -18.45 -24.76
C ARG A 395 1.07 -18.79 -25.98
N LYS A 396 1.71 -17.79 -26.60
CA LYS A 396 2.61 -17.98 -27.75
C LYS A 396 3.78 -18.91 -27.44
N PHE A 397 4.36 -18.81 -26.23
CA PHE A 397 5.41 -19.71 -25.77
C PHE A 397 4.90 -21.16 -25.66
N LEU A 398 3.73 -21.37 -25.04
CA LEU A 398 3.14 -22.71 -24.87
C LEU A 398 2.76 -23.36 -26.21
N SER A 399 2.18 -22.58 -27.14
CA SER A 399 1.85 -23.05 -28.49
C SER A 399 3.09 -23.43 -29.27
N LYS A 400 4.19 -22.67 -29.15
CA LYS A 400 5.48 -23.01 -29.78
C LYS A 400 6.00 -24.39 -29.32
N HIS A 401 5.70 -24.78 -28.08
CA HIS A 401 6.11 -26.06 -27.50
C HIS A 401 5.07 -27.19 -27.61
N LYS A 402 3.93 -26.93 -28.28
CA LYS A 402 2.78 -27.85 -28.42
C LYS A 402 2.24 -28.33 -27.07
N ILE A 403 2.16 -27.42 -26.11
CA ILE A 403 1.61 -27.66 -24.77
C ILE A 403 0.53 -26.62 -24.44
N ASP A 404 -0.36 -26.39 -25.40
CA ASP A 404 -1.52 -25.52 -25.22
C ASP A 404 -2.36 -26.02 -24.04
N ASN A 405 -2.88 -25.08 -23.24
CA ASN A 405 -3.65 -25.35 -22.01
C ASN A 405 -2.86 -25.98 -20.84
N PHE A 406 -1.54 -26.05 -20.92
CA PHE A 406 -0.71 -26.51 -19.81
C PHE A 406 -0.63 -25.50 -18.64
N ALA A 407 -0.93 -24.23 -18.92
CA ALA A 407 -1.03 -23.16 -17.92
C ALA A 407 -2.44 -22.57 -17.90
N THR A 408 -2.99 -22.36 -16.70
CA THR A 408 -4.27 -21.67 -16.48
C THR A 408 -4.05 -20.45 -15.60
N ILE A 409 -4.66 -19.32 -15.96
CA ILE A 409 -4.58 -18.09 -15.16
C ILE A 409 -5.42 -18.28 -13.90
N CYS A 410 -4.85 -18.01 -12.73
CA CYS A 410 -5.56 -18.05 -11.45
C CYS A 410 -5.91 -16.65 -10.92
N ASN A 411 -5.00 -15.70 -11.08
CA ASN A 411 -5.18 -14.30 -10.65
C ASN A 411 -4.30 -13.40 -11.54
N GLU A 412 -4.43 -12.08 -11.44
CA GLU A 412 -3.57 -11.11 -12.14
C GLU A 412 -2.09 -11.47 -11.90
N LEU A 413 -1.40 -11.92 -12.96
CA LEU A 413 0.00 -12.41 -12.97
C LEU A 413 0.27 -13.77 -12.32
N VAL A 414 -0.72 -14.46 -11.74
CA VAL A 414 -0.55 -15.79 -11.14
C VAL A 414 -1.06 -16.87 -12.08
N TYR A 415 -0.17 -17.74 -12.53
CA TYR A 415 -0.51 -18.90 -13.37
C TYR A 415 -0.39 -20.19 -12.57
N ASN A 416 -1.34 -21.09 -12.74
CA ASN A 416 -1.18 -22.47 -12.35
C ASN A 416 -0.61 -23.24 -13.54
N ILE A 417 0.65 -23.67 -13.40
CA ILE A 417 1.40 -24.40 -14.42
C ILE A 417 1.62 -25.80 -13.87
N ALA A 418 1.03 -26.81 -14.53
CA ALA A 418 0.84 -28.14 -13.96
C ALA A 418 0.08 -28.09 -12.62
N SER A 419 0.78 -28.28 -11.50
CA SER A 419 0.24 -28.27 -10.13
C SER A 419 0.83 -27.15 -9.26
N LYS A 420 1.55 -26.20 -9.86
CA LYS A 420 2.27 -25.14 -9.14
C LYS A 420 1.71 -23.77 -9.53
N LYS A 421 1.37 -22.98 -8.51
CA LYS A 421 1.05 -21.56 -8.66
C LYS A 421 2.34 -20.75 -8.75
N VAL A 422 2.47 -19.95 -9.80
CA VAL A 422 3.68 -19.19 -10.10
C VAL A 422 3.31 -17.78 -10.54
N ASN A 423 4.01 -16.78 -10.00
CA ASN A 423 3.87 -15.39 -10.44
C ASN A 423 4.72 -15.19 -11.71
N VAL A 424 4.11 -14.69 -12.78
CA VAL A 424 4.75 -14.46 -14.08
C VAL A 424 4.73 -12.97 -14.39
N PHE A 425 5.85 -12.44 -14.88
CA PHE A 425 5.97 -11.03 -15.24
C PHE A 425 6.92 -10.83 -16.42
N LEU A 426 6.82 -9.69 -17.09
CA LEU A 426 7.63 -9.33 -18.25
C LEU A 426 8.76 -8.38 -17.84
N LYS A 427 9.99 -8.65 -18.29
CA LYS A 427 11.12 -7.72 -18.16
C LYS A 427 11.96 -7.77 -19.43
N ASN A 428 12.16 -6.61 -20.08
CA ASN A 428 12.91 -6.49 -21.33
C ASN A 428 12.43 -7.49 -22.41
N ASP A 429 11.11 -7.53 -22.67
CA ASP A 429 10.47 -8.44 -23.64
C ASP A 429 10.56 -9.95 -23.29
N VAL A 430 11.20 -10.32 -22.19
CA VAL A 430 11.38 -11.72 -21.76
C VAL A 430 10.47 -12.04 -20.58
N ILE A 431 9.82 -13.20 -20.64
CA ILE A 431 8.95 -13.70 -19.57
C ILE A 431 9.80 -14.30 -18.45
N TYR A 432 9.56 -13.84 -17.23
CA TYR A 432 10.14 -14.36 -16.01
C TYR A 432 9.06 -14.89 -15.10
N CYS A 433 9.45 -15.78 -14.19
CA CYS A 433 8.58 -16.32 -13.17
C CYS A 433 9.26 -16.30 -11.80
N LYS A 434 8.54 -15.86 -10.77
CA LYS A 434 8.98 -15.90 -9.38
C LYS A 434 8.56 -17.23 -8.76
N THR A 435 9.56 -18.01 -8.37
CA THR A 435 9.41 -19.25 -7.60
C THR A 435 9.94 -19.03 -6.18
N GLY A 436 9.64 -19.93 -5.24
CA GLY A 436 10.17 -19.83 -3.87
C GLY A 436 11.71 -19.79 -3.78
N GLY A 437 12.41 -20.25 -4.83
CA GLY A 437 13.88 -20.18 -4.95
C GLY A 437 14.39 -19.03 -5.83
N GLY A 438 13.59 -17.98 -6.05
CA GLY A 438 13.99 -16.79 -6.80
C GLY A 438 13.29 -16.62 -8.16
N ILE A 439 13.76 -15.63 -8.91
CA ILE A 439 13.25 -15.27 -10.23
C ILE A 439 14.02 -16.04 -11.29
N LYS A 440 13.30 -16.76 -12.15
CA LYS A 440 13.88 -17.54 -13.24
C LYS A 440 13.22 -17.16 -14.57
N LYS A 441 13.94 -17.36 -15.68
CA LYS A 441 13.33 -17.22 -17.02
C LYS A 441 12.24 -18.30 -17.17
N PHE A 442 11.11 -17.94 -17.77
CA PHE A 442 9.95 -18.83 -17.91
C PHE A 442 10.31 -20.15 -18.62
N ASP A 443 11.08 -20.06 -19.71
CA ASP A 443 11.58 -21.25 -20.44
C ASP A 443 12.41 -22.18 -19.55
N TYR A 444 13.32 -21.61 -18.75
CA TYR A 444 14.15 -22.38 -17.82
C TYR A 444 13.31 -23.05 -16.72
N PHE A 445 12.29 -22.37 -16.22
CA PHE A 445 11.37 -22.93 -15.23
C PHE A 445 10.61 -24.14 -15.79
N ILE A 446 10.01 -23.99 -16.98
CA ILE A 446 9.28 -25.07 -17.66
C ILE A 446 10.18 -26.29 -17.90
N LYS A 447 11.42 -26.07 -18.34
CA LYS A 447 12.40 -27.14 -18.57
C LYS A 447 12.87 -27.83 -17.29
N SER A 448 13.12 -27.06 -16.23
CA SER A 448 13.76 -27.59 -15.01
C SER A 448 12.77 -28.20 -14.03
N TYR A 449 11.56 -27.64 -13.92
CA TYR A 449 10.60 -27.99 -12.87
C TYR A 449 9.34 -28.69 -13.36
N CYS A 450 9.09 -28.68 -14.67
CA CYS A 450 7.88 -29.22 -15.30
C CYS A 450 8.19 -30.24 -16.41
N SER A 451 9.44 -30.69 -16.57
CA SER A 451 9.82 -31.65 -17.62
C SER A 451 8.99 -32.93 -17.57
N GLN A 452 8.86 -33.53 -16.38
CA GLN A 452 8.07 -34.74 -16.17
C GLN A 452 6.57 -34.51 -16.40
N ASP A 453 6.04 -33.36 -15.96
CA ASP A 453 4.64 -32.98 -16.17
C ASP A 453 4.31 -32.77 -17.65
N ILE A 454 5.26 -32.19 -18.41
CA ILE A 454 5.13 -31.99 -19.86
C ILE A 454 5.10 -33.33 -20.59
N GLU A 455 5.97 -34.28 -20.23
CA GLU A 455 5.95 -35.62 -20.81
C GLU A 455 4.62 -36.33 -20.53
N ASN A 456 4.14 -36.24 -19.29
CA ASN A 456 2.85 -36.81 -18.89
C ASN A 456 1.68 -36.14 -19.64
N PHE A 457 1.73 -34.82 -19.82
CA PHE A 457 0.74 -34.06 -20.56
C PHE A 457 0.71 -34.46 -22.04
N LYS A 458 1.89 -34.59 -22.68
CA LYS A 458 2.00 -35.03 -24.08
C LYS A 458 1.51 -36.46 -24.28
N LYS A 459 1.84 -37.39 -23.37
CA LYS A 459 1.33 -38.78 -23.39
C LYS A 459 -0.19 -38.84 -23.26
N LYS A 460 -0.78 -38.00 -22.39
CA LYS A 460 -2.25 -37.89 -22.28
C LYS A 460 -2.87 -37.32 -23.55
N GLN A 461 -2.22 -36.33 -24.16
CA GLN A 461 -2.70 -35.72 -25.40
C GLN A 461 -2.66 -36.71 -26.57
N SER A 462 -1.59 -37.51 -26.72
CA SER A 462 -1.51 -38.52 -27.80
C SER A 462 -2.56 -39.62 -27.67
N ASN A 463 -2.88 -40.03 -26.44
CA ASN A 463 -3.86 -41.10 -26.21
C ASN A 463 -5.30 -40.66 -26.49
N ASN A 464 -5.59 -39.36 -26.36
CA ASN A 464 -6.93 -38.82 -26.58
C ASN A 464 -7.24 -38.47 -28.06
N VAL A 465 -6.27 -38.59 -28.97
CA VAL A 465 -6.48 -38.29 -30.41
C VAL A 465 -7.11 -39.47 -31.16
N GLY A 466 -7.20 -40.66 -30.56
CA GLY A 466 -7.75 -41.87 -31.20
C GLY A 466 -9.22 -42.20 -30.89
N GLU A 467 -9.81 -41.66 -29.83
CA GLU A 467 -11.20 -41.97 -29.48
C GLU A 467 -12.12 -40.78 -29.76
N SER A 468 -12.75 -40.81 -30.94
CA SER A 468 -13.95 -40.04 -31.25
C SER A 468 -15.12 -40.55 -30.41
N SER A 469 -15.07 -40.39 -29.09
CA SER A 469 -16.15 -40.81 -28.20
C SER A 469 -17.20 -39.71 -28.12
N HIS A 470 -18.33 -39.98 -28.78
CA HIS A 470 -19.67 -39.46 -28.51
C HIS A 470 -19.79 -38.43 -27.38
N LYS A 471 -20.18 -37.21 -27.75
CA LYS A 471 -20.79 -36.20 -26.87
C LYS A 471 -22.05 -36.79 -26.21
N ARG A 472 -21.90 -37.43 -25.04
CA ARG A 472 -23.01 -37.51 -24.07
C ARG A 472 -23.05 -36.18 -23.34
N PHE A 473 -24.03 -35.37 -23.69
CA PHE A 473 -24.46 -34.23 -22.92
C PHE A 473 -24.82 -34.70 -21.50
N TYR A 474 -23.91 -34.53 -20.55
CA TYR A 474 -24.25 -34.48 -19.14
C TYR A 474 -24.24 -33.01 -18.72
N THR A 475 -25.41 -32.57 -18.26
CA THR A 475 -25.69 -31.28 -17.67
C THR A 475 -24.90 -31.12 -16.37
N SER A 476 -23.69 -30.56 -16.45
CA SER A 476 -22.99 -29.98 -15.31
C SER A 476 -22.89 -28.47 -15.53
N ILE A 477 -23.90 -27.80 -14.98
CA ILE A 477 -23.94 -26.42 -14.47
C ILE A 477 -22.68 -25.59 -14.79
N GLU A 478 -22.83 -24.71 -15.77
CA GLU A 478 -21.97 -23.55 -16.00
C GLU A 478 -22.15 -22.56 -14.83
N ILE A 479 -21.17 -22.48 -13.95
CA ILE A 479 -20.89 -21.28 -13.15
C ILE A 479 -19.48 -20.90 -13.54
N ASP A 480 -19.33 -20.05 -14.57
CA ASP A 480 -18.16 -19.18 -14.78
C ASP A 480 -18.37 -18.24 -15.98
N LYS A 481 -19.58 -17.68 -16.10
CA LYS A 481 -19.88 -16.51 -16.93
C LYS A 481 -20.84 -15.59 -16.19
N ILE A 482 -20.40 -15.02 -15.07
CA ILE A 482 -20.97 -13.76 -14.59
C ILE A 482 -19.92 -12.68 -14.81
N SER A 483 -20.12 -12.02 -15.94
CA SER A 483 -19.68 -10.68 -16.26
C SER A 483 -19.52 -9.79 -15.02
N ASN A 484 -18.38 -9.09 -14.96
CA ASN A 484 -18.19 -7.92 -14.13
C ASN A 484 -19.26 -6.87 -14.44
N SER A 485 -20.34 -6.87 -13.68
CA SER A 485 -21.25 -5.74 -13.52
C SER A 485 -21.62 -5.63 -12.05
N PHE A 486 -20.69 -5.12 -11.24
CA PHE A 486 -20.99 -4.73 -9.86
C PHE A 486 -21.67 -3.36 -9.89
N ALA A 487 -22.99 -3.39 -10.06
CA ALA A 487 -23.88 -2.27 -9.75
C ALA A 487 -24.68 -2.64 -8.49
N HIS A 488 -24.67 -1.71 -7.53
CA HIS A 488 -25.41 -1.71 -6.27
C HIS A 488 -26.76 -2.44 -6.31
N LYS A 489 -26.91 -3.50 -5.51
CA LYS A 489 -28.20 -3.88 -4.91
C LYS A 489 -28.01 -4.35 -3.47
N THR A 490 -28.67 -3.61 -2.59
CA THR A 490 -28.96 -3.91 -1.19
C THR A 490 -29.59 -5.29 -1.05
N PHE A 491 -29.08 -6.10 -0.13
CA PHE A 491 -29.70 -7.37 0.24
C PHE A 491 -29.93 -7.40 1.76
N ASP A 492 -31.16 -7.05 2.13
CA ASP A 492 -31.76 -7.46 3.39
C ASP A 492 -31.99 -8.97 3.35
N ASN A 493 -31.42 -9.70 4.31
CA ASN A 493 -31.72 -11.11 4.52
C ASN A 493 -32.24 -11.32 5.94
N SER A 494 -33.57 -11.24 6.09
CA SER A 494 -34.28 -11.88 7.20
C SER A 494 -34.38 -13.37 6.89
N ILE A 495 -33.54 -14.19 7.53
CA ILE A 495 -33.65 -15.65 7.45
C ILE A 495 -34.36 -16.14 8.71
N ARG A 496 -35.61 -16.55 8.49
CA ARG A 496 -36.52 -17.19 9.44
C ARG A 496 -36.07 -18.62 9.70
N ALA A 497 -35.47 -18.86 10.87
CA ALA A 497 -35.10 -20.20 11.33
C ALA A 497 -36.36 -21.05 11.61
N LYS A 498 -36.48 -22.21 10.96
CA LYS A 498 -37.45 -23.26 11.31
C LYS A 498 -36.79 -24.21 12.31
N SER A 499 -37.34 -24.28 13.51
CA SER A 499 -36.98 -25.24 14.55
C SER A 499 -37.66 -26.59 14.27
N SER A 500 -36.86 -27.66 14.14
CA SER A 500 -37.38 -29.03 14.20
C SER A 500 -36.95 -29.66 15.51
N LYS A 501 -37.95 -30.03 16.32
CA LYS A 501 -37.82 -30.74 17.59
C LYS A 501 -37.55 -32.21 17.31
N GLN A 502 -36.41 -32.74 17.78
CA GLN A 502 -36.26 -34.17 18.04
C GLN A 502 -36.00 -34.39 19.54
N LYS A 503 -36.81 -35.27 20.13
CA LYS A 503 -36.69 -35.74 21.52
C LYS A 503 -35.61 -36.83 21.64
N PRO A 504 -34.99 -36.99 22.82
CA PRO A 504 -33.84 -37.86 23.04
C PRO A 504 -34.25 -39.30 23.43
N LYS A 505 -33.37 -40.27 23.15
CA LYS A 505 -33.38 -41.60 23.79
C LYS A 505 -32.13 -41.78 24.63
N ASN A 506 -32.37 -42.26 25.84
CA ASN A 506 -31.42 -42.56 26.91
C ASN A 506 -30.42 -43.67 26.55
N SER A 507 -29.18 -43.53 27.03
CA SER A 507 -28.39 -44.67 27.52
C SER A 507 -27.35 -44.22 28.55
N MET A 508 -27.25 -45.00 29.62
CA MET A 508 -26.52 -44.79 30.88
C MET A 508 -24.99 -44.90 30.71
N SER A 509 -24.23 -43.93 31.24
CA SER A 509 -23.34 -43.98 32.43
C SER A 509 -21.89 -44.50 32.15
N PRO A 510 -20.91 -44.37 33.08
CA PRO A 510 -20.30 -43.12 33.55
C PRO A 510 -18.75 -43.18 33.61
N THR A 511 -18.01 -42.07 33.48
CA THR A 511 -16.72 -41.93 34.20
C THR A 511 -16.32 -40.49 34.50
N ARG A 512 -16.04 -40.26 35.79
CA ARG A 512 -15.44 -39.09 36.42
C ARG A 512 -14.11 -38.66 35.78
N ARG A 513 -13.87 -37.35 35.73
CA ARG A 513 -12.62 -36.61 36.07
C ARG A 513 -12.96 -35.11 36.06
N LYS A 514 -13.32 -34.54 37.22
CA LYS A 514 -12.48 -33.67 38.08
C LYS A 514 -11.92 -32.44 37.34
N ASP A 515 -12.65 -31.34 37.53
CA ASP A 515 -12.23 -29.97 37.26
C ASP A 515 -11.04 -29.58 38.15
N PHE A 516 -10.06 -28.90 37.56
CA PHE A 516 -9.07 -28.12 38.28
C PHE A 516 -9.37 -26.64 38.03
N SER A 517 -9.77 -25.94 39.08
CA SER A 517 -9.75 -24.49 39.17
C SER A 517 -8.31 -23.98 39.42
N PRO A 518 -8.02 -22.71 39.06
CA PRO A 518 -6.69 -22.11 39.17
C PRO A 518 -6.50 -21.48 40.56
N THR A 519 -5.31 -21.62 41.16
CA THR A 519 -4.98 -20.91 42.40
C THR A 519 -3.52 -20.50 42.44
N GLU A 520 -3.36 -19.20 42.70
CA GLU A 520 -2.29 -18.51 43.42
C GLU A 520 -0.98 -18.08 42.74
N MET A 521 -0.90 -16.75 42.68
CA MET A 521 0.28 -15.90 42.68
C MET A 521 1.33 -16.35 43.71
N ARG A 522 2.60 -16.32 43.32
CA ARG A 522 3.71 -16.09 44.24
C ARG A 522 4.54 -14.90 43.78
N LYS A 523 4.60 -13.89 44.65
CA LYS A 523 5.58 -12.80 44.65
C LYS A 523 6.97 -13.39 44.87
N ILE A 524 7.94 -13.00 44.05
CA ILE A 524 9.36 -13.20 44.31
C ILE A 524 9.92 -11.86 44.78
N THR A 525 10.31 -11.83 46.04
CA THR A 525 11.20 -10.82 46.62
C THR A 525 12.65 -11.14 46.27
N THR A 526 13.37 -10.09 45.98
CA THR A 526 14.81 -9.99 45.73
C THR A 526 15.68 -10.49 46.88
N ARG A 527 16.85 -10.99 46.53
CA ARG A 527 18.07 -10.89 47.33
C ARG A 527 19.23 -10.53 46.44
#